data_AF-A0A0K1EA60-F1
#
_entry.id   AF-A0A0K1EA60-F1
#
_cell.length_a   1.000
_cell.length_b   1.000
_cell.length_c   1.000
_cell.angle_alpha   90.00
_cell.angle_beta   90.00
_cell.angle_gamma   90.00
#
_symmetry.space_group_name_H-M   'P 1'
#
loop_
_entity.id
_entity.type
_entity.pdbx_description
1 polymer ?
#
loop_
_entity_poly.entity_id
_entity_poly.type
_entity_poly.pdbx_seq_one_letter_code
_entity_poly.pdbx_strand_id
1 'polypeptide(L)'
;MRNHSLLLLELLSRRIPPGGRRWRERVEVITGVHLAEGLIPTSFQTLPEFDHEGFLAELAGASRWLGKEAIQLTMAERGVLHKAGVTWDIDGWPLDQLGRAAMLAVVSSRLAPSEIERLLGDVHRQGETRERQALLRALPFLVMPQRFVALAVDACRSNERPVFEAIACENPYPAENFQEIQFNQLVLKALAFGIALERIIGLERRRSVELMRMASDYAGELRASGRTVPTDMNLLLDAS
;
A
#
# COMPACT_ATOMS: atom_id res chain seq x y z
N MET A 1 -11.74 -14.81 -7.37
CA MET A 1 -10.96 -13.66 -6.85
C MET A 1 -11.08 -13.65 -5.34
N ARG A 2 -9.99 -13.68 -4.58
CA ARG A 2 -10.05 -13.50 -3.13
C ARG A 2 -10.19 -12.00 -2.87
N ASN A 3 -11.29 -11.59 -2.25
CA ASN A 3 -11.51 -10.19 -1.89
C ASN A 3 -10.86 -9.97 -0.51
N HIS A 4 -9.63 -9.43 -0.49
CA HIS A 4 -8.89 -9.19 0.75
C HIS A 4 -9.43 -8.01 1.57
N SER A 5 -10.38 -7.23 1.05
CA SER A 5 -10.98 -6.10 1.76
C SER A 5 -11.58 -6.51 3.11
N LEU A 6 -12.22 -7.67 3.18
CA LEU A 6 -12.84 -8.18 4.41
C LEU A 6 -11.80 -8.48 5.51
N LEU A 7 -10.57 -8.84 5.14
CA LEU A 7 -9.49 -9.11 6.09
C LEU A 7 -9.01 -7.83 6.77
N LEU A 8 -8.82 -6.76 5.99
CA LEU A 8 -8.42 -5.46 6.55
C LEU A 8 -9.51 -4.89 7.44
N LEU A 9 -10.78 -5.05 7.04
CA LEU A 9 -11.92 -4.66 7.87
C LEU A 9 -11.98 -5.45 9.18
N GLU A 10 -11.75 -6.77 9.14
CA GLU A 10 -11.74 -7.60 10.34
C GLU A 10 -10.62 -7.16 11.31
N LEU A 11 -9.40 -6.95 10.81
CA LEU A 11 -8.28 -6.44 11.60
C LEU A 11 -8.58 -5.07 12.21
N LEU A 12 -9.17 -4.19 11.41
CA LEU A 12 -9.56 -2.85 11.84
C LEU A 12 -10.64 -2.91 12.93
N SER A 13 -11.67 -3.73 12.77
CA SER A 13 -12.83 -3.83 13.68
C SER A 13 -12.42 -4.09 15.14
N ARG A 14 -11.35 -4.85 15.35
CA ARG A 14 -10.79 -5.20 16.68
C ARG A 14 -9.97 -4.08 17.32
N ARG A 15 -9.69 -2.99 16.59
CA ARG A 15 -8.72 -1.96 16.97
C ARG A 15 -9.31 -0.54 17.01
N ILE A 16 -10.57 -0.36 16.61
CA ILE A 16 -11.21 0.96 16.61
C ILE A 16 -11.31 1.47 18.06
N PRO A 17 -10.68 2.62 18.41
CA PRO A 17 -10.79 3.18 19.75
C PRO A 17 -12.25 3.53 20.09
N PRO A 18 -12.62 3.64 21.38
CA PRO A 18 -13.98 4.03 21.77
C PRO A 18 -14.47 5.33 21.13
N GLY A 19 -13.57 6.30 20.91
CA GLY A 19 -13.87 7.55 20.21
C GLY A 19 -14.10 7.40 18.70
N GLY A 20 -13.67 6.29 18.10
CA GLY A 20 -13.78 5.99 16.68
C GLY A 20 -15.11 5.34 16.26
N ARG A 21 -16.02 5.02 17.19
CA ARG A 21 -17.33 4.39 16.85
C ARG A 21 -18.14 5.19 15.82
N ARG A 22 -18.16 6.52 15.95
CA ARG A 22 -18.88 7.38 15.01
C ARG A 22 -18.25 7.38 13.61
N TRP A 23 -16.93 7.24 13.52
CA TRP A 23 -16.24 7.09 12.24
C TRP A 23 -16.57 5.74 11.61
N ARG A 24 -16.59 4.66 12.42
CA ARG A 24 -17.03 3.33 11.97
C ARG A 24 -18.42 3.40 11.35
N GLU A 25 -19.40 3.95 12.04
CA GLU A 25 -20.78 4.08 11.54
C GLU A 25 -20.84 4.84 10.20
N ARG A 26 -20.08 5.93 10.06
CA ARG A 26 -20.01 6.68 8.79
C ARG A 26 -19.33 5.88 7.68
N VAL A 27 -18.26 5.15 7.99
CA VAL A 27 -17.61 4.24 7.04
C VAL A 27 -18.57 3.15 6.61
N GLU A 28 -19.36 2.56 7.52
CA GLU A 28 -20.37 1.55 7.20
C GLU A 28 -21.42 2.12 6.23
N VAL A 29 -21.86 3.37 6.43
CA VAL A 29 -22.80 4.07 5.53
C VAL A 29 -22.19 4.32 4.15
N ILE A 30 -20.99 4.92 4.09
CA ILE A 30 -20.36 5.34 2.82
C ILE A 30 -19.85 4.13 2.02
N THR A 31 -19.39 3.08 2.70
CA THR A 31 -18.89 1.87 2.03
C THR A 31 -19.96 0.79 1.85
N GLY A 32 -21.10 0.93 2.52
CA GLY A 32 -22.21 -0.04 2.53
C GLY A 32 -21.86 -1.39 3.16
N VAL A 33 -20.79 -1.48 3.96
CA VAL A 33 -20.32 -2.72 4.61
C VAL A 33 -20.40 -2.56 6.13
N HIS A 34 -21.14 -3.46 6.79
CA HIS A 34 -21.23 -3.50 8.26
C HIS A 34 -19.95 -4.08 8.87
N LEU A 35 -19.35 -3.36 9.81
CA LEU A 35 -18.13 -3.75 10.52
C LEU A 35 -18.49 -4.39 11.86
N ALA A 36 -19.20 -5.52 11.84
CA ALA A 36 -19.54 -6.24 13.08
C ALA A 36 -18.27 -6.79 13.76
N GLU A 37 -18.15 -6.62 15.08
CA GLU A 37 -17.03 -7.17 15.85
C GLU A 37 -16.99 -8.71 15.72
N GLY A 38 -15.86 -9.23 15.23
CA GLY A 38 -15.62 -10.68 15.20
C GLY A 38 -16.39 -11.46 14.13
N LEU A 39 -17.05 -10.80 13.18
CA LEU A 39 -17.76 -11.44 12.08
C LEU A 39 -17.28 -10.90 10.73
N ILE A 40 -17.05 -11.81 9.77
CA ILE A 40 -16.91 -11.44 8.36
C ILE A 40 -18.24 -10.78 7.94
N PRO A 41 -18.23 -9.60 7.30
CA PRO A 41 -19.45 -8.97 6.82
C PRO A 41 -20.27 -9.92 5.95
N THR A 42 -21.46 -10.31 6.41
CA THR A 42 -22.30 -11.35 5.80
C THR A 42 -23.29 -10.83 4.75
N SER A 43 -23.40 -9.51 4.59
CA SER A 43 -24.29 -8.90 3.59
C SER A 43 -23.78 -7.57 3.05
N PHE A 44 -23.85 -7.41 1.73
CA PHE A 44 -23.66 -6.14 1.05
C PHE A 44 -25.04 -5.52 0.80
N GLN A 45 -25.32 -4.34 1.35
CA GLN A 45 -26.53 -3.60 0.98
C GLN A 45 -26.34 -2.95 -0.39
N THR A 46 -27.41 -2.70 -1.17
CA THR A 46 -27.31 -1.89 -2.40
C THR A 46 -26.69 -0.53 -2.05
N LEU A 47 -25.60 -0.14 -2.71
CA LEU A 47 -25.04 1.20 -2.47
C LEU A 47 -26.05 2.24 -2.96
N PRO A 48 -26.36 3.30 -2.18
CA PRO A 48 -26.82 4.54 -2.78
C PRO A 48 -25.76 5.06 -3.77
N GLU A 49 -26.07 6.11 -4.53
CA GLU A 49 -25.06 6.80 -5.34
C GLU A 49 -23.81 7.08 -4.48
N PHE A 50 -22.63 6.74 -5.00
CA PHE A 50 -21.40 6.82 -4.22
C PHE A 50 -21.06 8.28 -3.92
N ASP A 51 -21.12 8.65 -2.64
CA ASP A 51 -20.72 9.97 -2.16
C ASP A 51 -19.19 10.11 -2.16
N HIS A 52 -18.66 10.58 -3.30
CA HIS A 52 -17.22 10.75 -3.50
C HIS A 52 -16.60 11.77 -2.55
N GLU A 53 -17.25 12.91 -2.35
CA GLU A 53 -16.73 13.97 -1.47
C GLU A 53 -16.78 13.54 0.00
N GLY A 54 -17.89 12.93 0.42
CA GLY A 54 -18.01 12.35 1.76
C GLY A 54 -16.99 11.25 2.01
N PHE A 55 -16.71 10.39 1.03
CA PHE A 55 -15.67 9.38 1.15
C PHE A 55 -14.29 10.01 1.36
N LEU A 56 -13.92 10.99 0.54
CA LEU A 56 -12.63 11.69 0.68
C LEU A 56 -12.52 12.40 2.04
N ALA A 57 -13.61 13.00 2.53
CA ALA A 57 -13.64 13.64 3.85
C ALA A 57 -13.42 12.65 5.00
N GLU A 58 -14.05 11.47 4.98
CA GLU A 58 -13.84 10.44 6.00
C GLU A 58 -12.47 9.77 5.89
N LEU A 59 -11.96 9.62 4.65
CA LEU A 59 -10.60 9.12 4.41
C LEU A 59 -9.59 10.09 5.05
N ALA A 60 -9.70 11.39 4.79
CA ALA A 60 -8.83 12.39 5.39
C ALA A 60 -8.95 12.42 6.92
N GLY A 61 -10.19 12.41 7.41
CA GLY A 61 -10.53 12.45 8.83
C GLY A 61 -10.11 11.22 9.65
N ALA A 62 -9.76 10.09 9.01
CA ALA A 62 -9.49 8.82 9.70
C ALA A 62 -8.49 8.95 10.87
N SER A 63 -7.43 9.74 10.71
CA SER A 63 -6.41 9.92 11.76
C SER A 63 -6.93 10.55 13.05
N ARG A 64 -7.98 11.38 12.98
CA ARG A 64 -8.64 11.99 14.15
C ARG A 64 -9.37 10.95 15.00
N TRP A 65 -9.85 9.88 14.38
CA TRP A 65 -10.73 8.91 15.00
C TRP A 65 -10.00 7.62 15.39
N LEU A 66 -9.05 7.20 14.57
CA LEU A 66 -8.29 5.97 14.74
C LEU A 66 -6.97 6.19 15.48
N GLY A 67 -6.40 7.40 15.44
CA GLY A 67 -5.04 7.64 15.91
C GLY A 67 -3.99 7.07 14.97
N LYS A 68 -2.72 7.23 15.33
CA LYS A 68 -1.56 6.93 14.47
C LYS A 68 -0.66 5.82 15.04
N GLU A 69 -1.12 5.18 16.11
CA GLU A 69 -0.39 4.11 16.77
C GLU A 69 -0.20 2.92 15.83
N ALA A 70 0.99 2.34 15.87
CA ALA A 70 1.35 1.18 15.08
C ALA A 70 0.56 -0.05 15.55
N ILE A 71 -0.10 -0.74 14.61
CA ILE A 71 -0.77 -2.00 14.94
C ILE A 71 0.24 -3.05 15.34
N GLN A 72 -0.18 -3.95 16.22
CA GLN A 72 0.55 -5.16 16.57
C GLN A 72 -0.32 -6.36 16.21
N LEU A 73 0.15 -7.19 15.28
CA LEU A 73 -0.54 -8.39 14.85
C LEU A 73 -0.22 -9.56 15.77
N THR A 74 -1.28 -10.20 16.27
CA THR A 74 -1.18 -11.46 17.00
C THR A 74 -0.74 -12.60 16.06
N MET A 75 -0.19 -13.69 16.62
CA MET A 75 0.16 -14.88 15.82
C MET A 75 -1.05 -15.45 15.07
N ALA A 76 -2.24 -15.41 15.68
CA ALA A 76 -3.47 -15.87 15.04
C ALA A 76 -3.83 -15.02 13.81
N GLU A 77 -3.75 -13.70 13.93
CA GLU A 77 -4.02 -12.78 12.81
C GLU A 77 -3.02 -12.94 11.68
N ARG A 78 -1.72 -13.09 11.98
CA ARG A 78 -0.70 -13.42 10.97
C ARG A 78 -1.02 -14.73 10.25
N GLY A 79 -1.46 -15.75 11.00
CA GLY A 79 -1.89 -17.02 10.43
C GLY A 79 -3.09 -16.89 9.49
N VAL A 80 -4.08 -16.05 9.83
CA VAL A 80 -5.25 -15.77 8.97
C VAL A 80 -4.83 -15.04 7.70
N LEU A 81 -4.02 -13.99 7.81
CA LEU A 81 -3.47 -13.24 6.68
C LEU A 81 -2.69 -14.14 5.72
N HIS A 82 -1.78 -14.94 6.26
CA HIS A 82 -0.96 -15.86 5.47
C HIS A 82 -1.82 -16.88 4.72
N LYS A 83 -2.81 -17.50 5.38
CA LYS A 83 -3.76 -18.43 4.74
C LYS A 83 -4.57 -17.78 3.62
N ALA A 84 -4.87 -16.49 3.76
CA ALA A 84 -5.56 -15.72 2.72
C ALA A 84 -4.65 -15.30 1.56
N GLY A 85 -3.34 -15.50 1.66
CA GLY A 85 -2.34 -15.13 0.65
C GLY A 85 -1.73 -13.74 0.87
N VAL A 86 -1.96 -13.11 2.02
CA VAL A 86 -1.27 -11.88 2.44
C VAL A 86 0.02 -12.32 3.13
N THR A 87 1.10 -12.43 2.35
CA THR A 87 2.40 -12.94 2.81
C THR A 87 3.45 -11.86 3.05
N TRP A 88 3.11 -10.60 2.76
CA TRP A 88 3.95 -9.44 3.05
C TRP A 88 3.60 -8.87 4.43
N ASP A 89 4.55 -8.16 5.02
CA ASP A 89 4.37 -7.62 6.36
C ASP A 89 3.50 -6.36 6.34
N ILE A 90 2.45 -6.38 7.14
CA ILE A 90 1.61 -5.21 7.42
C ILE A 90 1.62 -4.85 8.91
N ASP A 91 2.41 -5.59 9.71
CA ASP A 91 2.60 -5.26 11.11
C ASP A 91 3.28 -3.91 11.27
N GLY A 92 3.01 -3.23 12.37
CA GLY A 92 3.54 -1.88 12.61
C GLY A 92 2.91 -0.79 11.73
N TRP A 93 1.96 -1.10 10.83
CA TRP A 93 1.22 -0.07 10.11
C TRP A 93 0.49 0.86 11.09
N PRO A 94 0.53 2.18 10.90
CA PRO A 94 -0.31 3.09 11.68
C PRO A 94 -1.79 2.76 11.50
N LEU A 95 -2.56 2.78 12.59
CA LEU A 95 -3.96 2.37 12.57
C LEU A 95 -4.82 3.21 11.61
N ASP A 96 -4.56 4.51 11.47
CA ASP A 96 -5.21 5.36 10.47
C ASP A 96 -4.89 4.99 9.02
N GLN A 97 -3.72 4.41 8.74
CA GLN A 97 -3.39 3.89 7.42
C GLN A 97 -4.06 2.55 7.16
N LEU A 98 -4.13 1.66 8.16
CA LEU A 98 -4.93 0.44 8.07
C LEU A 98 -6.40 0.78 7.77
N GLY A 99 -6.97 1.76 8.49
CA GLY A 99 -8.34 2.21 8.28
C GLY A 99 -8.60 2.71 6.86
N ARG A 100 -7.75 3.60 6.36
CA ARG A 100 -7.84 4.13 4.99
C ARG A 100 -7.66 3.03 3.93
N ALA A 101 -6.69 2.14 4.11
CA ALA A 101 -6.47 1.02 3.20
C ALA A 101 -7.67 0.08 3.16
N ALA A 102 -8.28 -0.20 4.32
CA ALA A 102 -9.49 -1.00 4.42
C ALA A 102 -10.67 -0.32 3.68
N MET A 103 -10.88 1.00 3.87
CA MET A 103 -11.90 1.75 3.13
C MET A 103 -11.71 1.65 1.62
N LEU A 104 -10.50 1.88 1.11
CA LEU A 104 -10.17 1.83 -0.31
C LEU A 104 -10.37 0.42 -0.89
N ALA A 105 -9.93 -0.61 -0.17
CA ALA A 105 -10.10 -2.00 -0.58
C ALA A 105 -11.58 -2.36 -0.70
N VAL A 106 -12.42 -1.92 0.24
CA VAL A 106 -13.87 -2.17 0.21
C VAL A 106 -14.50 -1.54 -1.03
N VAL A 107 -14.34 -0.22 -1.22
CA VAL A 107 -14.99 0.47 -2.35
C VAL A 107 -14.46 0.02 -3.69
N SER A 108 -13.21 -0.47 -3.79
CA SER A 108 -12.67 -1.05 -5.03
C SER A 108 -13.48 -2.24 -5.55
N SER A 109 -14.15 -2.98 -4.66
CA SER A 109 -14.99 -4.13 -5.03
C SER A 109 -16.43 -3.75 -5.39
N ARG A 110 -16.79 -2.47 -5.25
CA ARG A 110 -18.17 -1.99 -5.35
C ARG A 110 -18.36 -0.93 -6.42
N LEU A 111 -17.35 -0.08 -6.63
CA LEU A 111 -17.39 1.00 -7.62
C LEU A 111 -17.11 0.49 -9.02
N ALA A 112 -17.65 1.20 -10.01
CA ALA A 112 -17.27 0.96 -11.39
C ALA A 112 -15.78 1.30 -11.59
N PRO A 113 -15.10 0.67 -12.57
CA PRO A 113 -13.67 0.89 -12.79
C PRO A 113 -13.26 2.36 -12.95
N SER A 114 -14.06 3.18 -13.64
CA SER A 114 -13.79 4.61 -13.82
C SER A 114 -13.95 5.42 -12.53
N GLU A 115 -14.88 5.04 -11.66
CA GLU A 115 -15.12 5.72 -10.39
C GLU A 115 -13.99 5.46 -9.40
N ILE A 116 -13.55 4.20 -9.28
CA ILE A 116 -12.41 3.88 -8.42
C ILE A 116 -11.13 4.53 -8.96
N GLU A 117 -10.88 4.51 -10.27
CA GLU A 117 -9.71 5.20 -10.87
C GLU A 117 -9.73 6.71 -10.59
N ARG A 118 -10.89 7.36 -10.68
CA ARG A 118 -11.05 8.77 -10.32
C ARG A 118 -10.73 8.99 -8.84
N LEU A 119 -11.31 8.19 -7.95
CA LEU A 119 -11.10 8.27 -6.50
C LEU A 119 -9.63 8.12 -6.12
N LEU A 120 -8.95 7.06 -6.59
CA LEU A 120 -7.54 6.86 -6.28
C LEU A 120 -6.67 7.96 -6.90
N GLY A 121 -7.02 8.44 -8.09
CA GLY A 121 -6.35 9.56 -8.74
C GLY A 121 -6.45 10.85 -7.93
N ASP A 122 -7.61 11.14 -7.34
CA ASP A 122 -7.79 12.31 -6.48
C ASP A 122 -6.98 12.19 -5.18
N VAL A 123 -7.00 11.03 -4.51
CA VAL A 123 -6.16 10.77 -3.33
C VAL A 123 -4.67 10.89 -3.67
N HIS A 124 -4.23 10.38 -4.81
CA HIS A 124 -2.83 10.45 -5.24
C HIS A 124 -2.36 11.89 -5.48
N ARG A 125 -3.19 12.71 -6.14
CA ARG A 125 -2.85 14.08 -6.54
C ARG A 125 -3.02 15.10 -5.42
N GLN A 126 -4.08 14.96 -4.64
CA GLN A 126 -4.55 15.99 -3.69
C GLN A 126 -4.38 15.56 -2.23
N GLY A 127 -4.23 14.26 -1.98
CA GLY A 127 -4.14 13.74 -0.62
C GLY A 127 -2.86 14.12 0.09
N GLU A 128 -2.93 14.24 1.40
CA GLU A 128 -1.76 14.46 2.23
C GLU A 128 -0.82 13.25 2.24
N THR A 129 0.42 13.43 2.66
CA THR A 129 1.47 12.38 2.68
C THR A 129 0.99 11.06 3.29
N ARG A 130 0.20 11.08 4.38
CA ARG A 130 -0.31 9.86 5.03
C ARG A 130 -1.45 9.18 4.26
N GLU A 131 -2.27 9.95 3.55
CA GLU A 131 -3.34 9.43 2.70
C GLU A 131 -2.75 8.75 1.47
N ARG A 132 -1.74 9.38 0.85
CA ARG A 132 -0.98 8.80 -0.26
C ARG A 132 -0.24 7.53 0.16
N GLN A 133 0.35 7.49 1.36
CA GLN A 133 0.92 6.24 1.90
C GLN A 133 -0.12 5.13 2.01
N ALA A 134 -1.29 5.43 2.61
CA ALA A 134 -2.35 4.44 2.76
C ALA A 134 -2.87 3.93 1.41
N LEU A 135 -3.01 4.82 0.42
CA LEU A 135 -3.36 4.47 -0.96
C LEU A 135 -2.37 3.46 -1.56
N LEU A 136 -1.06 3.76 -1.51
CA LEU A 136 -0.03 2.93 -2.14
C LEU A 136 0.09 1.56 -1.45
N ARG A 137 -0.04 1.55 -0.13
CA ARG A 137 -0.10 0.32 0.68
C ARG A 137 -1.36 -0.50 0.43
N ALA A 138 -2.46 0.13 0.02
CA ALA A 138 -3.72 -0.55 -0.27
C ALA A 138 -3.73 -1.25 -1.63
N LEU A 139 -2.87 -0.84 -2.59
CA LEU A 139 -2.88 -1.34 -3.96
C LEU A 139 -2.91 -2.88 -4.10
N PRO A 140 -2.12 -3.67 -3.34
CA PRO A 140 -2.21 -5.14 -3.36
C PRO A 140 -3.58 -5.72 -2.96
N PHE A 141 -4.37 -4.96 -2.20
CA PHE A 141 -5.67 -5.38 -1.66
C PHE A 141 -6.85 -4.98 -2.55
N LEU A 142 -6.62 -4.18 -3.59
CA LEU A 142 -7.70 -3.69 -4.46
C LEU A 142 -8.12 -4.74 -5.49
N VAL A 143 -9.36 -4.64 -5.97
CA VAL A 143 -9.83 -5.42 -7.10
C VAL A 143 -9.13 -4.99 -8.40
N MET A 144 -8.64 -5.97 -9.17
CA MET A 144 -7.89 -5.75 -10.42
C MET A 144 -6.70 -4.80 -10.25
N PRO A 145 -5.73 -5.13 -9.37
CA PRO A 145 -4.62 -4.25 -9.01
C PRO A 145 -3.82 -3.76 -10.23
N GLN A 146 -3.73 -4.56 -11.30
CA GLN A 146 -3.03 -4.23 -12.54
C GLN A 146 -3.52 -2.96 -13.25
N ARG A 147 -4.74 -2.47 -12.95
CA ARG A 147 -5.26 -1.23 -13.53
C ARG A 147 -4.55 0.02 -13.03
N PHE A 148 -3.94 -0.06 -11.84
CA PHE A 148 -3.39 1.10 -11.15
C PHE A 148 -1.87 1.28 -11.36
N VAL A 149 -1.28 0.57 -12.32
CA VAL A 149 0.17 0.61 -12.58
C VAL A 149 0.64 2.01 -12.92
N ALA A 150 -0.12 2.75 -13.74
CA ALA A 150 0.24 4.12 -14.10
C ALA A 150 0.31 5.05 -12.87
N LEU A 151 -0.65 4.93 -11.95
CA LEU A 151 -0.67 5.69 -10.69
C LEU A 151 0.52 5.32 -9.81
N ALA A 152 0.79 4.02 -9.65
CA ALA A 152 1.89 3.54 -8.81
C ALA A 152 3.27 3.94 -9.36
N VAL A 153 3.46 3.86 -10.69
CA VAL A 153 4.69 4.31 -11.36
C VAL A 153 4.88 5.82 -11.20
N ASP A 154 3.80 6.59 -11.30
CA ASP A 154 3.87 8.03 -11.05
C ASP A 154 4.21 8.35 -9.59
N ALA A 155 3.65 7.62 -8.62
CA ALA A 155 4.00 7.74 -7.22
C ALA A 155 5.47 7.46 -6.92
N CYS A 156 6.11 6.55 -7.68
CA CYS A 156 7.55 6.32 -7.59
C CYS A 156 8.38 7.56 -7.96
N ARG A 157 7.83 8.56 -8.65
CA ARG A 157 8.52 9.82 -8.98
C ARG A 157 8.53 10.81 -7.83
N SER A 158 7.75 10.60 -6.76
CA SER A 158 7.69 11.48 -5.59
C SER A 158 9.06 11.65 -4.90
N ASN A 159 9.41 12.88 -4.53
CA ASN A 159 10.60 13.16 -3.71
C ASN A 159 10.33 13.02 -2.20
N GLU A 160 9.08 12.80 -1.81
CA GLU A 160 8.72 12.51 -0.42
C GLU A 160 9.07 11.06 -0.10
N ARG A 161 10.18 10.86 0.63
CA ARG A 161 10.63 9.53 1.07
C ARG A 161 9.50 8.67 1.67
N PRO A 162 8.61 9.18 2.54
CA PRO A 162 7.54 8.35 3.10
C PRO A 162 6.53 7.84 2.05
N VAL A 163 6.24 8.63 1.01
CA VAL A 163 5.35 8.22 -0.10
C VAL A 163 6.04 7.15 -0.95
N PHE A 164 7.32 7.36 -1.27
CA PHE A 164 8.10 6.40 -2.03
C PHE A 164 8.25 5.06 -1.28
N GLU A 165 8.57 5.09 0.02
CA GLU A 165 8.68 3.87 0.82
C GLU A 165 7.36 3.08 0.87
N ALA A 166 6.20 3.75 0.87
CA ALA A 166 4.90 3.07 0.89
C ALA A 166 4.60 2.25 -0.38
N ILE A 167 5.19 2.58 -1.52
CA ILE A 167 5.10 1.77 -2.75
C ILE A 167 6.27 0.81 -2.90
N ALA A 168 7.48 1.19 -2.45
CA ALA A 168 8.69 0.41 -2.69
C ALA A 168 8.98 -0.67 -1.63
N CYS A 169 8.60 -0.45 -0.37
CA CYS A 169 9.01 -1.27 0.77
C CYS A 169 7.85 -2.10 1.32
N GLU A 170 8.12 -3.37 1.66
CA GLU A 170 7.15 -4.34 2.19
C GLU A 170 5.84 -4.42 1.38
N ASN A 171 5.91 -4.04 0.10
CA ASN A 171 4.76 -3.94 -0.79
C ASN A 171 5.00 -4.86 -1.99
N PRO A 172 4.17 -5.90 -2.20
CA PRO A 172 4.33 -6.84 -3.31
C PRO A 172 3.93 -6.22 -4.66
N TYR A 173 3.20 -5.10 -4.65
CA TYR A 173 2.56 -4.53 -5.84
C TYR A 173 3.55 -4.29 -7.00
N PRO A 174 4.73 -3.66 -6.81
CA PRO A 174 5.67 -3.45 -7.89
C PRO A 174 6.20 -4.75 -8.49
N ALA A 175 6.50 -5.75 -7.64
CA ALA A 175 7.05 -7.03 -8.11
C ALA A 175 6.06 -7.84 -8.93
N GLU A 176 4.76 -7.66 -8.68
CA GLU A 176 3.68 -8.38 -9.34
C GLU A 176 3.17 -7.66 -10.60
N ASN A 177 3.17 -6.33 -10.62
CA ASN A 177 2.46 -5.55 -11.64
C ASN A 177 3.38 -4.68 -12.52
N PHE A 178 4.57 -4.30 -12.06
CA PHE A 178 5.44 -3.43 -12.87
C PHE A 178 6.08 -4.22 -14.01
N GLN A 179 6.29 -3.54 -15.12
CA GLN A 179 7.23 -3.99 -16.14
C GLN A 179 8.67 -3.92 -15.61
N GLU A 180 9.59 -4.65 -16.24
CA GLU A 180 11.00 -4.73 -15.80
C GLU A 180 11.62 -3.34 -15.63
N ILE A 181 11.53 -2.47 -16.65
CA ILE A 181 12.12 -1.13 -16.59
C ILE A 181 11.57 -0.28 -15.43
N GLN A 182 10.27 -0.39 -15.13
CA GLN A 182 9.62 0.36 -14.04
C GLN A 182 10.13 -0.14 -12.68
N PHE A 183 10.29 -1.46 -12.53
CA PHE A 183 10.86 -2.06 -11.32
C PHE A 183 12.32 -1.69 -11.13
N ASN A 184 13.11 -1.73 -12.21
CA ASN A 184 14.53 -1.36 -12.15
C ASN A 184 14.72 0.11 -11.74
N GLN A 185 13.87 1.02 -12.26
CA GLN A 185 13.87 2.43 -11.87
C GLN A 185 13.48 2.62 -10.40
N LEU A 186 12.51 1.85 -9.89
CA LEU A 186 12.16 1.86 -8.47
C LEU A 186 13.36 1.42 -7.62
N VAL A 187 14.06 0.35 -7.98
CA VAL A 187 15.22 -0.15 -7.25
C VAL A 187 16.37 0.88 -7.24
N LEU A 188 16.69 1.48 -8.39
CA LEU A 188 17.70 2.55 -8.43
C LEU A 188 17.33 3.75 -7.56
N LYS A 189 16.06 4.14 -7.55
CA LYS A 189 15.61 5.24 -6.71
C LYS A 189 15.68 4.89 -5.22
N ALA A 190 15.38 3.64 -4.85
CA ALA A 190 15.54 3.18 -3.48
C ALA A 190 17.01 3.29 -3.02
N LEU A 191 17.96 2.89 -3.86
CA LEU A 191 19.39 3.10 -3.61
C LEU A 191 19.73 4.58 -3.42
N ALA A 192 19.21 5.45 -4.29
CA ALA A 192 19.44 6.89 -4.17
C ALA A 192 18.88 7.51 -2.88
N PHE A 193 17.80 6.94 -2.34
CA PHE A 193 17.21 7.32 -1.05
C PHE A 193 17.89 6.65 0.17
N GLY A 194 18.85 5.75 -0.05
CA GLY A 194 19.46 4.96 1.02
C GLY A 194 18.43 4.07 1.73
N ILE A 195 17.49 3.51 0.96
CA ILE A 195 16.52 2.53 1.45
C ILE A 195 17.15 1.14 1.34
N ALA A 196 17.01 0.35 2.41
CA ALA A 196 17.52 -1.01 2.43
C ALA A 196 16.83 -1.87 1.37
N LEU A 197 17.61 -2.48 0.48
CA LEU A 197 17.09 -3.20 -0.69
C LEU A 197 16.34 -4.48 -0.30
N GLU A 198 16.66 -5.07 0.86
CA GLU A 198 15.94 -6.20 1.46
C GLU A 198 14.45 -5.93 1.70
N ARG A 199 14.07 -4.65 1.84
CA ARG A 199 12.68 -4.23 2.01
C ARG A 199 11.88 -4.30 0.71
N ILE A 200 12.55 -4.39 -0.44
CA ILE A 200 11.89 -4.48 -1.75
C ILE A 200 11.52 -5.93 -2.02
N ILE A 201 10.22 -6.22 -1.88
CA ILE A 201 9.70 -7.55 -2.15
C ILE A 201 9.95 -7.95 -3.61
N GLY A 202 10.43 -9.18 -3.81
CA GLY A 202 10.63 -9.77 -5.13
C GLY A 202 11.89 -9.33 -5.87
N LEU A 203 12.78 -8.57 -5.22
CA LEU A 203 14.06 -8.12 -5.80
C LEU A 203 14.87 -9.29 -6.40
N GLU A 204 15.10 -10.34 -5.60
CA GLU A 204 15.88 -11.52 -6.03
C GLU A 204 15.29 -12.16 -7.30
N ARG A 205 13.98 -12.42 -7.31
CA ARG A 205 13.27 -13.01 -8.45
C ARG A 205 13.31 -12.12 -9.71
N ARG A 206 13.40 -10.80 -9.51
CA ARG A 206 13.29 -9.78 -10.57
C ARG A 206 14.66 -9.25 -10.99
N ARG A 207 15.74 -9.81 -10.46
CA ARG A 207 17.11 -9.49 -10.87
C ARG A 207 17.26 -9.78 -12.36
N SER A 208 17.58 -8.74 -13.12
CA SER A 208 17.82 -8.84 -14.57
C SER A 208 19.21 -8.32 -14.92
N VAL A 209 19.71 -8.71 -16.11
CA VAL A 209 20.97 -8.20 -16.65
C VAL A 209 20.96 -6.67 -16.69
N GLU A 210 19.83 -6.09 -17.10
CA GLU A 210 19.68 -4.63 -17.17
C GLU A 210 19.70 -4.00 -15.77
N LEU A 211 19.04 -4.60 -14.77
CA LEU A 211 19.09 -4.10 -13.40
C LEU A 211 20.52 -4.10 -12.84
N MET A 212 21.26 -5.21 -13.05
CA MET A 212 22.65 -5.32 -12.60
C MET A 212 23.55 -4.30 -13.29
N ARG A 213 23.36 -4.09 -14.60
CA ARG A 213 24.08 -3.08 -15.38
C ARG A 213 23.80 -1.68 -14.84
N MET A 214 22.53 -1.33 -14.67
CA MET A 214 22.07 -0.05 -14.10
C MET A 214 22.65 0.20 -12.69
N ALA A 215 22.67 -0.83 -11.84
CA ALA A 215 23.25 -0.72 -10.50
C ALA A 215 24.78 -0.56 -10.55
N SER A 216 25.47 -1.26 -11.45
CA SER A 216 26.92 -1.10 -11.65
C SER A 216 27.29 0.31 -12.11
N ASP A 217 26.53 0.86 -13.06
CA ASP A 217 26.71 2.25 -13.54
C ASP A 217 26.54 3.24 -12.38
N TYR A 218 25.45 3.10 -11.61
CA TYR A 218 25.21 3.93 -10.43
C TYR A 218 26.33 3.85 -9.40
N ALA A 219 26.85 2.65 -9.12
CA ALA A 219 28.01 2.47 -8.23
C ALA A 219 29.28 3.15 -8.80
N GLY A 220 29.48 3.12 -10.12
CA GLY A 220 30.55 3.84 -10.81
C GLY A 220 30.45 5.35 -10.60
N GLU A 221 29.25 5.93 -10.77
CA GLU A 221 28.97 7.35 -10.54
C GLU A 221 29.24 7.77 -9.08
N LEU A 222 28.84 6.93 -8.11
CA LEU A 222 29.14 7.17 -6.70
C LEU A 222 30.66 7.21 -6.45
N ARG A 223 31.41 6.24 -6.96
CA ARG A 223 32.88 6.20 -6.80
C ARG A 223 33.55 7.40 -7.46
N ALA A 224 33.13 7.75 -8.68
CA ALA A 224 33.68 8.90 -9.42
C ALA A 224 33.42 10.24 -8.71
N SER A 225 32.33 10.33 -7.94
CA SER A 225 32.01 11.49 -7.11
C SER A 225 32.58 11.42 -5.68
N GLY A 226 33.39 10.41 -5.36
CA GLY A 226 33.99 10.22 -4.03
C GLY A 226 33.01 9.76 -2.95
N ARG A 227 31.82 9.30 -3.33
CA ARG A 227 30.79 8.78 -2.42
C ARG A 227 30.98 7.28 -2.17
N THR A 228 30.67 6.83 -0.96
CA THR A 228 30.69 5.41 -0.60
C THR A 228 29.56 4.65 -1.30
N VAL A 229 29.87 3.46 -1.81
CA VAL A 229 28.89 2.53 -2.39
C VAL A 229 28.20 1.78 -1.24
N PRO A 230 26.85 1.82 -1.13
CA PRO A 230 26.13 1.09 -0.09
C PRO A 230 26.36 -0.43 -0.16
N THR A 231 26.53 -1.09 0.99
CA THR A 231 26.72 -2.55 1.06
C THR A 231 25.54 -3.32 0.48
N ASP A 232 24.32 -2.81 0.61
CA ASP A 232 23.11 -3.37 0.00
C ASP A 232 23.22 -3.59 -1.51
N MET A 233 24.10 -2.86 -2.21
CA MET A 233 24.32 -3.07 -3.64
C MET A 233 24.89 -4.45 -3.95
N ASN A 234 25.48 -5.13 -2.96
CA ASN A 234 25.94 -6.52 -3.10
C ASN A 234 24.79 -7.46 -3.48
N LEU A 235 23.55 -7.17 -3.06
CA LEU A 235 22.35 -7.93 -3.48
C LEU A 235 22.12 -7.91 -5.01
N LEU A 236 22.73 -6.94 -5.72
CA LEU A 236 22.65 -6.81 -7.17
C LEU A 236 23.98 -7.12 -7.87
N LEU A 237 25.11 -6.88 -7.20
CA LEU A 237 26.45 -6.95 -7.80
C LEU A 237 27.15 -8.28 -7.56
N ASP A 238 26.83 -8.99 -6.48
CA ASP A 238 27.46 -10.28 -6.21
C ASP A 238 26.81 -11.35 -7.10
N ALA A 239 27.63 -12.02 -7.92
CA ALA A 239 27.16 -13.14 -8.74
C ALA A 239 26.83 -14.32 -7.81
N SER A 240 25.57 -14.74 -7.82
CA SER A 240 25.16 -16.04 -7.26
C SER A 240 25.70 -17.18 -8.12
#